data_AF-A0A2G6EV62-F1
#
_entry.id   AF-A0A2G6EV62-F1
#
_cell.length_a   1.000
_cell.length_b   1.000
_cell.length_c   1.000
_cell.angle_alpha   90.00
_cell.angle_beta   90.00
_cell.angle_gamma   90.00
#
_symmetry.space_group_name_H-M   'P 1'
#
loop_
_entity.id
_entity.type
_entity.pdbx_description
1 polymer ?
#
loop_
_entity_poly.entity_id
_entity_poly.type
_entity_poly.pdbx_seq_one_letter_code
_entity_poly.pdbx_strand_id
1 'polypeptide(L)'
;MRLNRCPICHSPVDIFALAKDDATSKLLGKLAGLDTLTGNALLDYLGLFTPAKTALATDRALRLIEEIECLAGGDWLRVAAAMVATVDNMRQQTQSGKPVKQFKSHAYLQKVFEQTQPGEALMPTVPASAGKKSKTRGAIETLEALKDD
;
A
#
# COMPACT_ATOMS: atom_id res chain seq x y z
N MET A 1 -2.88 14.85 -19.08
CA MET A 1 -2.56 13.81 -18.07
C MET A 1 -2.41 12.47 -18.77
N ARG A 2 -1.31 11.75 -18.57
CA ARG A 2 -1.11 10.41 -19.18
C ARG A 2 -1.40 9.32 -18.14
N LEU A 3 -2.67 9.14 -17.79
CA LEU A 3 -3.15 8.05 -16.92
C LEU A 3 -2.87 6.67 -17.53
N ASN A 4 -2.72 6.61 -18.85
CA ASN A 4 -2.50 5.42 -19.65
C ASN A 4 -1.02 4.98 -19.73
N ARG A 5 -0.17 5.40 -18.79
CA ARG A 5 1.22 4.93 -18.71
C ARG A 5 1.52 4.40 -17.33
N CYS A 6 2.14 3.22 -17.29
CA CYS A 6 2.62 2.65 -16.04
C CYS A 6 3.64 3.59 -15.39
N PRO A 7 3.49 3.98 -14.11
CA PRO A 7 4.43 4.85 -13.42
C PRO A 7 5.78 4.18 -13.14
N ILE A 8 5.87 2.84 -13.26
CA ILE A 8 7.08 2.06 -12.97
C ILE A 8 7.90 1.84 -14.24
N CYS A 9 7.29 1.39 -15.33
CA CYS A 9 8.00 1.03 -16.58
C CYS A 9 7.64 1.89 -17.79
N HIS A 10 6.70 2.84 -17.67
CA HIS A 10 6.23 3.74 -18.73
C HIS A 10 5.59 3.07 -19.96
N SER A 11 5.39 1.75 -19.93
CA SER A 11 4.61 1.03 -20.94
C SER A 11 3.20 1.63 -21.08
N PRO A 12 2.68 1.72 -22.32
CA PRO A 12 1.31 2.14 -22.54
C PRO A 12 0.35 1.09 -21.99
N VAL A 13 -0.75 1.55 -21.39
CA VAL A 13 -1.82 0.71 -20.84
C VAL A 13 -3.14 1.14 -21.45
N ASP A 14 -3.86 0.21 -22.09
CA ASP A 14 -5.21 0.48 -22.56
C ASP A 14 -6.21 0.35 -21.41
N ILE A 15 -6.62 1.50 -20.88
CA ILE A 15 -7.56 1.59 -19.74
C ILE A 15 -8.94 1.05 -20.12
N PHE A 16 -9.36 1.20 -21.38
CA PHE A 16 -10.66 0.70 -21.82
C PHE A 16 -10.66 -0.82 -21.92
N ALA A 17 -9.54 -1.42 -22.33
CA ALA A 17 -9.37 -2.87 -22.30
C ALA A 17 -9.40 -3.39 -20.85
N LEU A 18 -8.71 -2.72 -19.92
CA LEU A 18 -8.73 -3.09 -18.50
C LEU A 18 -10.15 -3.01 -17.90
N ALA A 19 -10.91 -1.97 -18.22
CA ALA A 19 -12.27 -1.80 -17.71
C ALA A 19 -13.27 -2.82 -18.28
N LYS A 20 -12.99 -3.39 -19.46
CA LYS A 20 -13.83 -4.43 -20.10
C LYS A 20 -13.49 -5.84 -19.64
N ASP A 21 -12.33 -6.05 -19.04
CA ASP A 21 -11.97 -7.33 -18.43
C ASP A 21 -12.77 -7.55 -17.14
N ASP A 22 -13.48 -8.67 -17.03
CA ASP A 22 -14.43 -8.91 -15.94
C ASP A 22 -13.74 -9.01 -14.57
N ALA A 23 -12.61 -9.73 -14.48
CA ALA A 23 -11.86 -9.86 -13.24
C ALA A 23 -11.27 -8.50 -12.80
N THR A 24 -10.69 -7.75 -13.72
CA THR A 24 -10.12 -6.43 -13.42
C THR A 24 -11.21 -5.42 -13.07
N SER A 25 -12.34 -5.42 -13.77
CA SER A 25 -13.49 -4.56 -13.49
C SER A 25 -14.06 -4.81 -12.10
N LYS A 26 -14.24 -6.08 -11.70
CA LYS A 26 -14.65 -6.46 -10.34
C LYS A 26 -13.65 -5.99 -9.28
N LEU A 27 -12.35 -6.17 -9.54
CA LEU A 27 -11.29 -5.74 -8.62
C LEU A 27 -11.32 -4.22 -8.42
N LEU A 28 -11.40 -3.47 -9.51
CA LEU A 28 -11.48 -2.00 -9.48
C LEU A 28 -12.77 -1.52 -8.80
N GLY A 29 -13.89 -2.20 -9.02
CA GLY A 29 -15.16 -1.91 -8.35
C GLY A 29 -15.07 -2.06 -6.83
N LYS A 30 -14.43 -3.13 -6.35
CA LYS A 30 -14.17 -3.32 -4.91
C LYS A 30 -13.30 -2.20 -4.33
N LEU A 31 -12.21 -1.85 -5.02
CA LEU A 31 -11.30 -0.78 -4.58
C LEU A 31 -11.96 0.61 -4.59
N ALA A 32 -12.80 0.90 -5.59
CA ALA A 32 -13.48 2.19 -5.73
C ALA A 32 -14.54 2.42 -4.65
N GLY A 33 -15.06 1.37 -4.02
CA GLY A 33 -16.00 1.46 -2.90
C GLY A 33 -15.36 1.76 -1.55
N LEU A 34 -14.03 1.73 -1.46
CA LEU A 34 -13.29 1.99 -0.23
C LEU A 34 -12.86 3.45 -0.16
N ASP A 35 -12.75 4.00 1.05
CA ASP A 35 -12.06 5.27 1.24
C ASP A 35 -10.57 5.14 0.91
N THR A 36 -9.92 6.26 0.58
CA THR A 36 -8.52 6.28 0.14
C THR A 36 -7.57 5.60 1.13
N LEU A 37 -7.82 5.74 2.42
CA LEU A 37 -6.93 5.24 3.45
C LEU A 37 -7.06 3.71 3.59
N THR A 38 -8.29 3.19 3.63
CA THR A 38 -8.55 1.74 3.60
C THR A 38 -8.06 1.10 2.30
N GLY A 39 -8.30 1.76 1.16
CA GLY A 39 -7.84 1.29 -0.15
C GLY A 39 -6.32 1.19 -0.24
N ASN A 40 -5.59 2.19 0.27
CA ASN A 40 -4.13 2.14 0.32
C ASN A 40 -3.61 1.03 1.25
N ALA A 41 -4.20 0.87 2.44
CA ALA A 41 -3.84 -0.21 3.35
C ALA A 41 -4.04 -1.60 2.72
N LEU A 42 -5.14 -1.77 1.98
CA LEU A 42 -5.41 -3.00 1.24
C LEU A 42 -4.39 -3.26 0.13
N LEU A 43 -4.05 -2.24 -0.67
CA LEU A 43 -3.06 -2.37 -1.75
C LEU A 43 -1.67 -2.69 -1.22
N ASP A 44 -1.23 -2.00 -0.15
CA ASP A 44 0.04 -2.28 0.53
C ASP A 44 0.09 -3.72 1.07
N TYR A 45 -1.02 -4.18 1.66
CA TYR A 45 -1.15 -5.54 2.18
C TYR A 45 -1.12 -6.60 1.06
N LEU A 46 -1.83 -6.39 -0.05
CA LEU A 46 -1.78 -7.28 -1.22
C LEU A 46 -0.36 -7.40 -1.81
N GLY A 47 0.47 -6.36 -1.65
CA GLY A 47 1.89 -6.39 -1.97
C GLY A 47 2.65 -7.55 -1.30
N LEU A 48 2.27 -7.95 -0.08
CA LEU A 48 2.90 -9.07 0.66
C LEU A 48 2.66 -10.44 0.02
N PHE A 49 1.67 -10.55 -0.86
CA PHE A 49 1.35 -11.77 -1.63
C PHE A 49 1.97 -11.78 -3.02
N THR A 50 2.65 -10.70 -3.43
CA THR A 50 3.23 -10.60 -4.77
C THR A 50 4.58 -11.33 -4.83
N PRO A 51 4.76 -12.31 -5.73
CA PRO A 51 6.06 -12.95 -5.94
C PRO A 51 7.11 -11.98 -6.45
N ALA A 52 8.40 -12.26 -6.16
CA ALA A 52 9.50 -11.40 -6.60
C ALA A 52 9.67 -11.28 -8.13
N LYS A 53 9.18 -12.27 -8.90
CA LYS A 53 9.42 -12.36 -10.35
C LYS A 53 8.19 -12.08 -11.22
N THR A 54 7.00 -12.10 -10.65
CA THR A 54 5.75 -12.05 -11.42
C THR A 54 4.73 -11.18 -10.72
N ALA A 55 3.85 -10.55 -11.50
CA ALA A 55 2.70 -9.84 -10.94
C ALA A 55 1.73 -10.81 -10.23
N LEU A 56 0.99 -10.28 -9.25
CA LEU A 56 -0.13 -10.97 -8.64
C LEU A 56 -1.27 -11.08 -9.66
N ALA A 57 -1.78 -12.30 -9.88
CA ALA A 57 -2.91 -12.51 -10.78
C ALA A 57 -4.20 -11.86 -10.23
N THR A 58 -4.99 -11.24 -11.10
CA THR A 58 -6.23 -10.52 -10.73
C THR A 58 -7.22 -11.42 -10.00
N ASP A 59 -7.44 -12.65 -10.47
CA ASP A 59 -8.33 -13.62 -9.80
C ASP A 59 -7.86 -13.96 -8.38
N ARG A 60 -6.54 -14.04 -8.19
CA ARG A 60 -5.97 -14.28 -6.86
C ARG A 60 -6.14 -13.07 -5.96
N ALA A 61 -5.94 -11.86 -6.48
CA ALA A 61 -6.17 -10.64 -5.72
C ALA A 61 -7.64 -10.51 -5.28
N LEU A 62 -8.59 -10.82 -6.18
CA LEU A 62 -10.02 -10.82 -5.86
C LEU A 62 -10.36 -11.77 -4.70
N ARG A 63 -9.89 -13.03 -4.75
CA ARG A 63 -10.13 -13.99 -3.67
C ARG A 63 -9.59 -13.51 -2.34
N LEU A 64 -8.38 -12.94 -2.32
CA LEU A 64 -7.78 -12.37 -1.11
C LEU A 64 -8.64 -11.22 -0.55
N ILE A 65 -9.19 -10.36 -1.40
CA ILE A 65 -10.07 -9.26 -0.95
C ILE A 65 -11.38 -9.79 -0.39
N GLU A 66 -11.99 -10.81 -1.01
CA GLU A 66 -13.21 -11.45 -0.52
C GLU A 66 -12.99 -12.15 0.84
N GLU A 67 -11.83 -12.78 1.04
CA GLU A 67 -11.44 -13.35 2.33
C GLU A 67 -11.29 -12.26 3.40
N ILE A 68 -10.73 -11.09 3.03
CA ILE A 68 -10.61 -9.92 3.92
C ILE A 68 -11.98 -9.30 4.23
N GLU A 69 -12.88 -9.20 3.23
CA GLU A 69 -14.27 -8.76 3.41
C GLU A 69 -15.00 -9.63 4.44
N CYS A 70 -14.82 -10.95 4.34
CA CYS A 70 -15.38 -11.89 5.29
C CYS A 70 -14.78 -11.72 6.69
N LEU A 71 -13.47 -11.42 6.80
CA LEU A 71 -12.81 -11.14 8.07
C LEU A 71 -13.29 -9.82 8.69
N ALA A 72 -13.54 -8.80 7.86
CA ALA A 72 -13.97 -7.49 8.31
C ALA A 72 -15.35 -7.50 8.96
N GLY A 73 -16.28 -8.30 8.43
CA GLY A 73 -17.65 -8.36 8.95
C GLY A 73 -18.34 -6.99 9.01
N GLY A 74 -17.92 -6.04 8.16
CA GLY A 74 -18.38 -4.64 8.15
C GLY A 74 -17.47 -3.63 8.85
N ASP A 75 -16.51 -4.06 9.67
CA ASP A 75 -15.55 -3.17 10.34
C ASP A 75 -14.24 -3.05 9.53
N TRP A 76 -14.35 -2.35 8.40
CA TRP A 76 -13.21 -2.09 7.51
C TRP A 76 -12.10 -1.28 8.17
N LEU A 77 -12.44 -0.39 9.10
CA LEU A 77 -11.48 0.46 9.79
C LEU A 77 -10.53 -0.38 10.65
N ARG A 78 -11.08 -1.31 11.44
CA ARG A 78 -10.28 -2.24 12.25
C ARG A 78 -9.42 -3.15 11.40
N VAL A 79 -9.96 -3.70 10.31
CA VAL A 79 -9.17 -4.54 9.39
C VAL A 79 -8.06 -3.74 8.73
N ALA A 80 -8.32 -2.50 8.31
CA ALA A 80 -7.30 -1.65 7.74
C ALA A 80 -6.18 -1.33 8.75
N ALA A 81 -6.50 -1.09 10.02
CA ALA A 81 -5.50 -0.90 11.07
C ALA A 81 -4.64 -2.17 11.25
N ALA A 82 -5.26 -3.35 11.23
CA ALA A 82 -4.55 -4.63 11.27
C ALA A 82 -3.66 -4.87 10.04
N MET A 83 -4.12 -4.47 8.84
CA MET A 83 -3.32 -4.54 7.61
C MET A 83 -2.09 -3.63 7.67
N VAL A 84 -2.25 -2.39 8.14
CA VAL A 84 -1.13 -1.45 8.32
C VAL A 84 -0.11 -1.98 9.33
N ALA A 85 -0.57 -2.42 10.50
CA ALA A 85 0.31 -3.01 11.50
C ALA A 85 1.06 -4.24 10.95
N THR A 86 0.39 -5.06 10.14
CA THR A 86 1.01 -6.21 9.47
C THR A 86 2.11 -5.78 8.51
N VAL A 87 1.84 -4.81 7.63
CA VAL A 87 2.81 -4.29 6.66
C VAL A 87 4.02 -3.67 7.38
N ASP A 88 3.78 -2.89 8.43
CA ASP A 88 4.85 -2.25 9.20
C ASP A 88 5.73 -3.27 9.94
N ASN A 89 5.13 -4.32 10.52
CA ASN A 89 5.89 -5.43 11.13
C ASN A 89 6.78 -6.14 10.10
N MET A 90 6.33 -6.29 8.86
CA MET A 90 7.16 -6.88 7.77
C MET A 90 8.26 -5.92 7.32
N ARG A 91 7.97 -4.61 7.23
CA ARG A 91 8.97 -3.58 6.90
C ARG A 91 10.09 -3.56 7.94
N GLN A 92 9.75 -3.59 9.24
CA GLN A 92 10.74 -3.63 10.33
C GLN A 92 11.59 -4.91 10.32
N GLN A 93 10.99 -6.07 10.01
CA GLN A 93 11.74 -7.32 9.83
C GLN A 93 12.74 -7.23 8.67
N THR A 94 12.33 -6.61 7.57
CA THR A 94 13.21 -6.41 6.41
C THR A 94 14.37 -5.47 6.76
N GLN A 95 14.10 -4.38 7.48
CA GLN A 95 15.13 -3.42 7.92
C GLN A 95 16.14 -4.03 8.91
N SER A 96 15.72 -4.99 9.72
CA SER A 96 16.60 -5.75 10.62
C SER A 96 17.37 -6.89 9.92
N GLY A 97 17.33 -6.95 8.58
CA GLY A 97 18.09 -7.90 7.78
C GLY A 97 17.44 -9.29 7.66
N LYS A 98 16.21 -9.47 8.17
CA LYS A 98 15.47 -10.73 8.00
C LYS A 98 14.67 -10.70 6.69
N PRO A 99 14.90 -11.64 5.76
CA PRO A 99 14.12 -11.69 4.54
C PRO A 99 12.67 -12.03 4.86
N VAL A 100 11.73 -11.16 4.47
CA VAL A 100 10.30 -11.45 4.58
C VAL A 100 9.90 -12.42 3.48
N LYS A 101 9.39 -13.58 3.88
CA LYS A 101 8.83 -14.57 2.95
C LYS A 101 7.46 -14.09 2.46
N GLN A 102 7.20 -14.31 1.18
CA GLN A 102 5.89 -14.07 0.58
C GLN A 102 4.78 -14.81 1.35
N PHE A 103 3.67 -14.12 1.56
CA PHE A 103 2.52 -14.65 2.27
C PHE A 103 1.75 -15.64 1.38
N LYS A 104 1.25 -16.71 2.00
CA LYS A 104 0.41 -17.71 1.33
C LYS A 104 -1.05 -17.63 1.73
N SER A 105 -1.35 -17.07 2.90
CA SER A 105 -2.70 -16.95 3.48
C SER A 105 -2.78 -15.76 4.45
N HIS A 106 -3.99 -15.45 4.91
CA HIS A 106 -4.27 -14.40 5.91
C HIS A 106 -4.01 -14.81 7.36
N ALA A 107 -3.39 -15.96 7.63
CA ALA A 107 -3.22 -16.48 8.99
C ALA A 107 -2.48 -15.51 9.94
N TYR A 108 -1.55 -14.71 9.42
CA TYR A 108 -0.89 -13.67 10.21
C TYR A 108 -1.80 -12.45 10.43
N LEU A 109 -2.54 -12.03 9.40
CA LEU A 109 -3.50 -10.92 9.50
C LEU A 109 -4.59 -11.24 10.52
N GLN A 110 -5.10 -12.47 10.54
CA GLN A 110 -6.10 -12.92 11.52
C GLN A 110 -5.60 -12.72 12.97
N LYS A 111 -4.35 -13.11 13.25
CA LYS A 111 -3.74 -12.91 14.58
C LYS A 111 -3.59 -11.43 14.93
N VAL A 112 -3.18 -10.60 13.97
CA VAL A 112 -3.06 -9.15 14.20
C VAL A 112 -4.44 -8.53 14.41
N PHE A 113 -5.43 -8.94 13.62
CA PHE A 113 -6.81 -8.47 13.74
C PHE A 113 -7.45 -8.80 15.10
N GLU A 114 -7.21 -10.01 15.63
CA GLU A 114 -7.61 -10.40 16.98
C GLU A 114 -7.02 -9.47 18.07
N GLN A 115 -5.83 -8.91 17.82
CA GLN A 115 -5.14 -7.99 18.73
C GLN A 115 -5.55 -6.52 18.51
N THR A 116 -6.04 -6.16 17.32
CA THR A 116 -6.47 -4.79 16.99
C THR A 116 -7.81 -4.49 17.63
N GLN A 117 -7.92 -3.33 18.29
CA GLN A 117 -9.15 -2.94 18.98
C GLN A 117 -10.20 -2.37 17.99
N PRO A 118 -11.51 -2.57 18.25
CA PRO A 118 -12.55 -1.90 17.48
C PRO A 118 -12.43 -0.38 17.60
N GLY A 119 -12.52 0.32 16.47
CA GLY A 119 -12.39 1.79 16.44
C GLY A 119 -10.96 2.32 16.56
N GLU A 120 -9.95 1.46 16.44
CA GLU A 120 -8.56 1.88 16.35
C GLU A 120 -8.36 2.74 15.10
N ALA A 121 -8.08 4.03 15.31
CA ALA A 121 -7.95 4.97 14.22
C ALA A 121 -6.69 4.66 13.43
N LEU A 122 -6.82 4.46 12.11
CA LEU A 122 -5.69 4.60 11.21
C LEU A 122 -5.24 6.04 11.25
N MET A 123 -4.21 6.30 12.06
CA MET A 123 -3.51 7.56 11.98
C MET A 123 -2.86 7.62 10.60
N PRO A 124 -3.22 8.58 9.73
CA PRO A 124 -2.48 8.77 8.51
C PRO A 124 -1.04 9.07 8.90
N THR A 125 -0.15 8.11 8.68
CA THR A 125 1.27 8.42 8.59
C THR A 125 1.39 9.21 7.29
N VAL A 126 1.27 10.53 7.38
CA VAL A 126 1.76 11.39 6.33
C VAL A 126 3.19 10.91 6.14
N PRO A 127 3.56 10.31 4.98
CA PRO A 127 4.94 9.95 4.77
C PRO A 127 5.67 11.26 4.96
N ALA A 128 6.48 11.35 6.02
CA ALA A 128 7.44 12.42 6.13
C ALA A 128 8.20 12.31 4.82
N SER A 129 7.90 13.19 3.87
CA SER A 129 8.68 13.27 2.66
C SER A 129 10.09 13.39 3.21
N ALA A 130 10.91 12.37 2.98
CA ALA A 130 12.33 12.46 3.20
C ALA A 130 12.76 13.49 2.16
N GLY A 131 12.56 14.76 2.51
CA GLY A 131 12.95 15.89 1.72
C GLY A 131 14.44 15.73 1.61
N LYS A 132 14.89 15.19 0.46
CA LYS A 132 16.26 15.37 0.02
C LYS A 132 16.50 16.86 0.20
N LYS A 133 17.38 17.23 1.16
CA LYS A 133 17.74 18.63 1.41
C LYS A 133 18.01 19.24 0.05
N SER A 134 17.13 20.13 -0.37
CA SER A 134 17.22 20.72 -1.69
C SER A 134 18.58 21.39 -1.80
N LYS A 135 19.37 21.06 -2.82
CA LYS A 135 20.72 21.63 -3.02
C LYS A 135 20.67 23.16 -3.09
N THR A 136 19.55 23.73 -3.56
CA THR A 136 19.29 25.17 -3.54
C THR A 136 19.15 25.74 -2.13
N ARG A 137 18.56 25.01 -1.18
CA ARG A 137 18.40 25.49 0.19
C ARG A 137 19.74 25.52 0.95
N GLY A 138 20.60 24.52 0.73
CA GLY A 138 21.96 24.52 1.29
C GLY A 138 22.85 25.62 0.72
N ALA A 139 22.69 25.95 -0.57
CA ALA A 139 23.43 27.05 -1.20
C ALA A 139 23.00 28.44 -0.69
N ILE A 140 21.72 28.63 -0.36
CA ILE A 140 21.21 29.89 0.20
C ILE A 140 21.75 30.10 1.62
N GLU A 141 21.78 29.05 2.45
CA GLU A 141 22.32 29.10 3.82
C GLU A 141 23.82 29.45 3.83
N THR A 142 24.60 28.95 2.87
CA THR A 142 26.01 29.32 2.71
C THR A 142 26.22 30.75 2.20
N LEU A 143 25.29 31.30 1.41
CA LEU A 143 25.37 32.68 0.94
C LEU A 143 24.94 33.69 2.00
N GLU A 144 24.01 33.30 2.89
CA GLU A 144 23.64 34.09 4.06
C GLU A 144 24.77 34.14 5.09
N ALA A 145 25.48 33.02 5.32
CA ALA A 145 26.66 32.99 6.19
C ALA A 145 27.86 33.82 5.68
N LEU A 146 27.92 34.12 4.38
CA LEU A 146 28.97 34.95 3.76
C LEU A 146 28.61 36.44 3.71
N LYS A 147 27.44 36.83 4.22
CA LYS A 147 26.97 38.23 4.26
C LYS A 147 27.23 38.92 5.60
N ASP A 148 27.64 38.17 6.62
CA ASP A 148 27.88 38.66 7.98
C ASP A 148 29.39 38.82 8.32
N ASP A 149 30.29 38.68 7.34
CA ASP A 149 31.71 39.10 7.35
C ASP A 149 31.92 40.28 6.37
#